data_AF-A0A166QSD6-F1
#
_entry.id   AF-A0A166QSD6-F1
#
_cell.length_a   1.000
_cell.length_b   1.000
_cell.length_c   1.000
_cell.angle_alpha   90.00
_cell.angle_beta   90.00
_cell.angle_gamma   90.00
#
_symmetry.space_group_name_H-M   'P 1'
#
loop_
_entity.id
_entity.type
_entity.pdbx_description
1 polymer ?
#
loop_
_entity_poly.entity_id
_entity_poly.type
_entity_poly.pdbx_seq_one_letter_code
_entity_poly.pdbx_strand_id
1 'polypeptide(L)'
;MTAMYKSGPLREVAMHGIGDRDAWALELSEGHANFRKLKSFLKDVRVEVPGDAPVGKKKVKKITGLVPAAGHYVFECDGHPKTVKQPR
;
A
#
# COMPACT_ATOMS: atom_id res chain seq x y z
N MET A 1 22.95 11.99 -7.37
CA MET A 1 21.99 11.30 -6.47
C MET A 1 21.61 9.98 -7.11
N THR A 2 22.18 8.87 -6.65
CA THR A 2 21.74 7.53 -7.06
C THR A 2 20.47 7.24 -6.27
N ALA A 3 19.30 7.25 -6.91
CA ALA A 3 18.08 6.78 -6.26
C ALA A 3 18.28 5.30 -5.94
N MET A 4 18.62 4.97 -4.69
CA MET A 4 18.60 3.59 -4.23
C MET A 4 17.15 3.14 -4.31
N TYR A 5 16.84 2.34 -5.33
CA TYR A 5 15.55 1.67 -5.43
C TYR A 5 15.47 0.66 -4.28
N LYS A 6 14.99 1.12 -3.13
CA LYS A 6 14.78 0.26 -1.97
C LYS A 6 13.58 -0.63 -2.26
N SER A 7 13.85 -1.83 -2.75
CA SER A 7 12.86 -2.90 -2.85
C SER A 7 12.72 -3.59 -1.50
N GLY A 8 11.50 -3.97 -1.15
CA GLY A 8 11.22 -4.68 0.10
C GLY A 8 9.74 -4.78 0.35
N PRO A 9 9.34 -5.35 1.50
CA PRO A 9 7.95 -5.38 1.93
C PRO A 9 7.35 -3.97 1.92
N LEU A 10 6.13 -3.83 1.38
CA LEU A 10 5.47 -2.53 1.24
C LEU A 10 5.40 -1.76 2.58
N ARG A 11 5.23 -2.48 3.69
CA ARG A 11 5.24 -1.92 5.05
C ARG A 11 6.56 -1.20 5.37
N GLU A 12 7.70 -1.81 5.10
CA GLU A 12 9.03 -1.22 5.37
C GLU A 12 9.32 -0.03 4.47
N VAL A 13 8.91 -0.12 3.21
CA VAL A 13 9.04 0.97 2.23
C VAL A 13 8.16 2.15 2.66
N ALA A 14 6.94 1.90 3.14
CA ALA A 14 6.02 2.92 3.66
C ALA A 14 6.57 3.60 4.93
N MET A 15 7.06 2.83 5.91
CA MET A 15 7.70 3.35 7.13
C MET A 15 8.90 4.24 6.77
N HIS A 16 9.74 3.80 5.82
CA HIS A 16 10.83 4.62 5.32
C HIS A 16 10.37 5.93 4.68
N GLY A 17 9.27 5.89 3.91
CA GLY A 17 8.68 7.07 3.28
C GLY A 17 8.17 8.13 4.27
N ILE A 18 7.64 7.71 5.42
CA ILE A 18 7.25 8.65 6.48
C ILE A 18 8.42 9.05 7.38
N GLY A 19 9.52 8.28 7.37
CA GLY A 19 10.70 8.51 8.20
C GLY A 19 10.56 7.91 9.61
N ASP A 20 9.66 6.94 9.77
CA ASP A 20 9.39 6.27 11.03
C ASP A 20 9.92 4.84 10.99
N ARG A 21 10.20 4.26 12.16
CA ARG A 21 10.56 2.84 12.32
C ARG A 21 9.44 2.04 12.96
N ASP A 22 8.45 2.72 13.53
CA ASP A 22 7.28 2.09 14.10
C ASP A 22 6.20 1.88 13.02
N ALA A 23 5.65 0.68 13.00
CA ALA A 23 4.57 0.35 12.11
C ALA A 23 3.22 0.93 12.56
N TRP A 24 3.06 1.21 13.86
CA TRP A 24 1.88 1.91 14.38
C TRP A 24 1.77 3.32 13.77
N ALA A 25 2.89 3.92 13.34
CA ALA A 25 2.90 5.19 12.61
C ALA A 25 2.26 5.12 11.22
N LEU A 26 1.85 3.93 10.74
CA LEU A 26 1.07 3.76 9.51
C LEU A 26 -0.44 3.77 9.75
N GLU A 27 -0.91 3.72 11.00
CA GLU A 27 -2.33 3.89 11.36
C GLU A 27 -2.71 5.37 11.35
N LEU A 28 -2.77 5.94 10.15
CA LEU A 28 -2.91 7.37 9.94
C LEU A 28 -4.34 7.73 9.53
N SER A 29 -4.90 8.75 10.18
CA SER A 29 -6.13 9.41 9.72
C SER A 29 -5.84 10.30 8.50
N GLU A 30 -6.83 10.53 7.63
CA GLU A 30 -6.66 11.36 6.42
C GLU A 30 -6.15 12.78 6.69
N GLY A 31 -6.50 13.33 7.86
CA GLY A 31 -6.07 14.65 8.30
C GLY A 31 -4.59 14.71 8.72
N HIS A 32 -3.93 13.57 8.92
CA HIS A 32 -2.58 13.53 9.46
C HIS A 32 -1.53 13.93 8.40
N ALA A 33 -0.51 14.69 8.79
CA ALA A 33 0.57 15.12 7.89
C ALA A 33 1.29 13.93 7.24
N ASN A 34 1.54 12.87 8.02
CA ASN A 34 2.13 11.63 7.52
C ASN A 34 1.24 10.92 6.50
N PHE A 35 -0.10 11.06 6.54
CA PHE A 35 -0.98 10.46 5.54
C PHE A 35 -0.75 11.10 4.17
N ARG A 36 -0.67 12.44 4.13
CA ARG A 36 -0.34 13.18 2.90
C ARG A 36 1.06 12.83 2.39
N LYS A 37 2.04 12.76 3.29
CA LYS A 37 3.42 12.38 2.96
C LYS A 37 3.48 10.97 2.37
N LEU A 38 2.82 10.00 3.01
CA LEU A 38 2.74 8.62 2.56
C LEU A 38 2.01 8.49 1.22
N LYS A 39 0.87 9.18 1.06
CA LYS A 39 0.11 9.22 -0.20
C LYS A 39 0.95 9.75 -1.35
N SER A 40 1.72 10.81 -1.14
CA SER A 40 2.62 11.37 -2.16
C SER A 40 3.77 10.40 -2.48
N PHE A 41 4.40 9.83 -1.46
CA PHE A 41 5.50 8.87 -1.63
C PHE A 41 5.07 7.62 -2.41
N LEU A 42 3.92 7.04 -2.06
CA LEU A 42 3.46 5.79 -2.66
C LEU A 42 3.01 5.93 -4.11
N LYS A 43 2.67 7.13 -4.61
CA LYS A 43 2.31 7.34 -6.02
C LYS A 43 3.40 6.92 -7.01
N ASP A 44 4.66 6.96 -6.58
CA ASP A 44 5.81 6.58 -7.39
C ASP A 44 6.28 5.14 -7.12
N VAL A 45 5.62 4.44 -6.19
CA VAL A 45 5.93 3.05 -5.85
C VAL A 45 5.11 2.08 -6.71
N ARG A 46 5.80 1.05 -7.20
CA ARG A 46 5.19 -0.10 -7.87
C ARG A 46 5.22 -1.31 -6.94
N VAL A 47 4.11 -2.04 -6.87
CA VAL A 47 3.95 -3.17 -5.96
C VAL A 47 3.69 -4.46 -6.72
N GLU A 48 4.40 -5.51 -6.35
CA GLU A 48 4.09 -6.88 -6.78
C GLU A 48 2.95 -7.41 -5.92
N VAL A 49 1.85 -7.86 -6.56
CA VAL A 49 0.67 -8.38 -5.85
C VAL A 49 0.68 -9.91 -5.93
N PRO A 50 0.88 -10.62 -4.80
CA PRO A 50 0.83 -12.08 -4.77
C PRO A 50 -0.59 -12.60 -4.98
N GLY A 51 -0.74 -13.71 -5.71
CA GLY A 51 -1.99 -14.49 -5.81
C GLY A 51 -2.94 -14.12 -6.96
N ASP A 52 -2.66 -13.06 -7.73
CA ASP A 52 -3.59 -12.50 -8.73
C ASP A 52 -3.05 -12.64 -10.18
N ALA A 53 -2.06 -13.52 -10.36
CA ALA A 53 -1.35 -13.75 -11.61
C ALA A 53 -1.27 -15.24 -11.96
N PRO A 54 -1.32 -15.61 -13.26
CA PRO A 54 -1.02 -16.96 -13.70
C PRO A 54 0.33 -17.44 -13.18
N VAL A 55 0.45 -18.72 -12.85
CA VAL A 55 1.69 -19.36 -12.39
C VAL A 55 2.86 -18.94 -13.30
N GLY A 56 3.90 -18.36 -12.71
CA GLY A 56 5.09 -17.88 -13.42
C GLY A 56 5.08 -16.41 -13.86
N LYS A 57 4.00 -15.64 -13.64
CA LYS A 57 3.94 -14.21 -13.96
C LYS A 57 3.80 -13.36 -12.69
N LYS A 58 4.57 -12.27 -12.61
CA LYS A 58 4.47 -11.27 -11.55
C LYS A 58 3.54 -10.15 -12.00
N LYS A 59 2.48 -9.85 -11.24
CA LYS A 59 1.59 -8.72 -11.52
C LYS A 59 2.07 -7.52 -10.72
N VAL A 60 2.71 -6.59 -11.41
CA VAL A 60 3.16 -5.32 -10.83
C VAL A 60 2.10 -4.26 -11.10
N LYS A 61 1.59 -3.63 -10.03
CA LYS A 61 0.61 -2.54 -10.12
C LYS A 61 1.22 -1.24 -9.60
N LYS A 62 0.79 -0.11 -10.17
CA LYS A 62 1.10 1.23 -9.65
C LYS A 62 0.07 1.58 -8.57
N ILE A 63 0.51 2.16 -7.47
CA ILE A 63 -0.41 2.68 -6.44
C ILE A 63 -1.03 3.99 -6.95
N THR A 64 -2.35 4.06 -7.02
CA THR A 64 -3.09 5.24 -7.49
C THR A 64 -3.61 6.11 -6.35
N GLY A 65 -3.73 5.55 -5.15
CA GLY A 65 -4.21 6.25 -3.98
C GLY A 65 -4.17 5.39 -2.72
N LEU A 66 -4.48 6.04 -1.60
CA LEU A 66 -4.69 5.40 -0.30
C LEU A 66 -6.15 5.56 0.06
N VAL A 67 -6.76 4.50 0.56
CA VAL A 67 -8.13 4.52 1.08
C VAL A 67 -8.09 4.41 2.60
N PRO A 68 -8.77 5.30 3.35
CA PRO A 68 -8.75 5.32 4.80
C PRO A 68 -9.84 4.38 5.30
N ALA A 69 -9.58 3.09 5.19
CA ALA A 69 -10.50 2.05 5.64
C ALA A 69 -9.71 0.77 5.89
N ALA A 70 -8.78 0.81 6.85
CA ALA A 70 -8.01 -0.35 7.29
C ALA A 70 -8.96 -1.52 7.59
N GLY A 71 -9.05 -2.50 6.68
CA GLY A 71 -9.92 -3.67 6.80
C GLY A 71 -11.39 -3.52 6.38
N HIS A 72 -11.85 -2.33 6.03
CA HIS A 72 -13.26 -2.07 5.66
C HIS A 72 -13.42 -1.61 4.20
N TYR A 73 -12.36 -1.64 3.41
CA TYR A 73 -12.45 -1.31 1.99
C TYR A 73 -13.31 -2.34 1.25
N VAL A 74 -14.51 -1.91 0.86
CA VAL A 74 -15.42 -2.67 0.00
C VAL A 74 -15.15 -2.29 -1.45
N PHE A 75 -14.94 -3.28 -2.31
CA PHE A 75 -14.86 -3.10 -3.76
C PHE A 75 -15.76 -4.10 -4.47
N GLU A 76 -16.33 -3.68 -5.58
CA GLU A 76 -17.07 -4.54 -6.49
C GLU A 76 -16.12 -5.54 -7.17
N CYS A 77 -16.44 -6.82 -7.06
CA CYS A 77 -15.78 -7.90 -7.80
C CYS A 77 -16.86 -8.85 -8.31
N ASP A 78 -16.99 -8.95 -9.63
CA ASP A 78 -17.99 -9.79 -10.30
C ASP A 78 -19.45 -9.45 -9.91
N GLY A 79 -19.75 -8.17 -9.70
CA GLY A 79 -21.08 -7.70 -9.30
C GLY A 79 -21.43 -7.93 -7.83
N HIS A 80 -20.45 -8.30 -7.00
CA HIS A 80 -20.63 -8.49 -5.57
C HIS A 80 -19.65 -7.61 -4.77
N PRO A 81 -20.12 -6.93 -3.70
CA PRO A 81 -19.24 -6.20 -2.80
C PRO A 81 -18.36 -7.19 -2.03
N LYS A 82 -17.03 -7.05 -2.17
CA LYS A 82 -16.01 -7.80 -1.41
C LYS A 82 -15.22 -6.84 -0.54
N THR A 83 -14.89 -7.28 0.68
CA THR A 83 -14.01 -6.54 1.59
C THR A 83 -12.62 -7.16 1.58
N VAL A 84 -11.58 -6.33 1.69
CA VAL A 84 -10.22 -6.82 1.97
C VAL A 84 -10.22 -7.43 3.38
N LYS A 85 -10.26 -8.76 3.49
CA LYS A 85 -10.16 -9.44 4.79
C LYS A 85 -8.89 -8.98 5.51
N GLN A 86 -9.03 -8.44 6.71
CA GLN A 86 -7.88 -8.31 7.62
C GLN A 86 -7.40 -9.73 7.96
N PRO A 87 -6.12 -10.06 7.74
CA PRO A 87 -5.55 -11.23 8.40
C PRO A 87 -5.60 -10.96 9.91
N ARG A 88 -6.18 -11.92 10.66
CA ARG A 88 -6.06 -11.99 12.11
C ARG A 88 -4.63 -12.27 12.51
#